data_AF-A0A852RS04-F1
#
_entry.id   AF-A0A852RS04-F1
#
_cell.length_a   1.000
_cell.length_b   1.000
_cell.length_c   1.000
_cell.angle_alpha   90.00
_cell.angle_beta   90.00
_cell.angle_gamma   90.00
#
_symmetry.space_group_name_H-M   'P 1'
#
loop_
_entity.id
_entity.type
_entity.pdbx_description
1 polymer ?
#
loop_
_entity_poly.entity_id
_entity_poly.type
_entity_poly.pdbx_seq_one_letter_code
_entity_poly.pdbx_strand_id
1 'polypeptide(L)'
;MELHDVLRELVNEHGRGILDDATGFRGVLDDVLAEDQATTGDINLLVDAVRFGVLNPLGEMIDGGADPARAVEEAGLRLARDRGGDDQAASSWAAAVLGYAVGAVPAAVVLRYRSSRPASGQLPPPTVAPSGPPYQSPPPTAWPPAPPAPPQPTVAPTGLPTSGPTSAPNPYTAPASYSPAPGGYAPPAGFATPPAKRRGAGIWVAAAVAGVVVVGGGVAGVIALSGGGDDPGPRRTESSEPKEPAVKVDAASLDERYGTLASKISAGVTDCKAGKPGDGESEVVTCTVSTGTLRLVTYEDDDAFTAARTARFDYRAGTMSADNGATALYEYDPERGGTTDPAVVYWDSQGAKQSALLEGEGTATIDAVVASFTSTSPRVTEPTAPAHPKLIEFIKINMDVAKCTRERTFFTGETEESSCETDDSGIIVSVGRYSTRKQMKADRRYYKKQYDQAGTQGGGGTWRFGDGPTEGGYYAYLDSSGDTATIYWDWNADDCYCYGVARNFEGDLDGLEKWWPSDN
;
A
#
# COMPACT_ATOMS: atom_id res chain seq x y z
N MET A 1 -4.95 -20.55 12.52
CA MET A 1 -4.73 -19.56 13.58
C MET A 1 -3.81 -18.52 13.01
N GLU A 2 -4.08 -17.23 13.22
CA GLU A 2 -3.23 -16.17 12.71
C GLU A 2 -2.00 -15.96 13.60
N LEU A 3 -0.92 -15.39 13.05
CA LEU A 3 0.33 -15.20 13.80
C LEU A 3 0.12 -14.43 15.12
N HIS A 4 -0.74 -13.41 15.12
CA HIS A 4 -1.04 -12.64 16.34
C HIS A 4 -1.84 -13.44 17.38
N ASP A 5 -2.71 -14.35 16.94
CA ASP A 5 -3.42 -15.28 17.84
C ASP A 5 -2.43 -16.26 18.48
N VAL A 6 -1.54 -16.85 17.67
CA VAL A 6 -0.49 -17.78 18.15
C VAL A 6 0.40 -17.10 19.19
N LEU A 7 0.78 -15.84 18.95
CA LEU A 7 1.58 -15.07 19.88
C LEU A 7 0.82 -14.76 21.18
N ARG A 8 -0.48 -14.46 21.11
CA ARG A 8 -1.31 -14.26 22.30
C ARG A 8 -1.43 -15.55 23.12
N GLU A 9 -1.64 -16.69 22.47
CA GLU A 9 -1.66 -18.00 23.12
C GLU A 9 -0.32 -18.30 23.81
N LEU A 10 0.79 -18.04 23.11
CA LEU A 10 2.14 -18.20 23.65
C LEU A 10 2.38 -17.34 24.91
N VAL A 11 1.98 -16.07 24.87
CA VAL A 11 2.09 -15.16 26.02
C VAL A 11 1.18 -15.58 27.16
N ASN A 12 -0.01 -16.12 26.88
CA ASN A 12 -0.91 -16.63 27.90
C ASN A 12 -0.34 -17.89 28.59
N GLU A 13 0.31 -18.78 27.84
CA GLU A 13 0.88 -20.03 28.36
C GLU A 13 2.18 -19.79 29.16
N HIS A 14 3.07 -18.93 28.65
CA HIS A 14 4.41 -18.73 29.22
C HIS A 14 4.57 -17.43 30.01
N GLY A 15 3.56 -16.56 29.99
CA GLY A 15 3.58 -15.24 30.61
C GLY A 15 4.29 -14.18 29.77
N ARG A 16 4.03 -12.90 30.10
CA ARG A 16 4.60 -11.74 29.39
C ARG A 16 6.14 -11.72 29.37
N GLY A 17 6.80 -12.36 30.34
CA GLY A 17 8.27 -12.37 30.45
C GLY A 17 8.99 -12.98 29.25
N ILE A 18 8.31 -13.77 28.42
CA ILE A 18 8.88 -14.26 27.16
C ILE A 18 9.23 -13.13 26.19
N LEU A 19 8.54 -11.98 26.29
CA LEU A 19 8.76 -10.79 25.47
C LEU A 19 9.80 -9.84 26.06
N ASP A 20 10.50 -10.24 27.13
CA ASP A 20 11.62 -9.47 27.71
C ASP A 20 12.99 -9.98 27.21
N ASP A 21 13.04 -11.14 26.54
CA ASP A 21 14.25 -11.73 25.95
C ASP A 21 14.05 -12.04 24.46
N ALA A 22 14.59 -11.18 23.59
CA ALA A 22 14.51 -11.36 22.14
C ALA A 22 15.13 -12.67 21.64
N THR A 23 16.17 -13.19 22.32
CA THR A 23 16.85 -14.42 21.92
C THR A 23 16.00 -15.63 22.27
N GLY A 24 15.49 -15.69 23.51
CA GLY A 24 14.54 -16.69 23.95
C GLY A 24 13.26 -16.67 23.12
N PHE A 25 12.69 -15.49 22.88
CA PHE A 25 11.50 -15.31 22.05
C PHE A 25 11.69 -15.90 20.65
N ARG A 26 12.83 -15.63 19.99
CA ARG A 26 13.13 -16.23 18.69
C ARG A 26 13.11 -17.75 18.72
N GLY A 27 13.80 -18.35 19.69
CA GLY A 27 13.85 -19.82 19.81
C GLY A 27 12.46 -20.43 19.96
N VAL A 28 11.59 -19.77 20.74
CA VAL A 28 10.22 -20.24 20.92
C VAL A 28 9.36 -20.07 19.66
N LEU A 29 9.54 -18.99 18.90
CA LEU A 29 8.86 -18.84 17.61
C LEU A 29 9.26 -19.93 16.62
N ASP A 30 10.55 -20.30 16.58
CA ASP A 30 11.05 -21.36 15.70
C ASP A 30 10.47 -22.75 16.09
N ASP A 31 10.12 -22.96 17.37
CA ASP A 31 9.53 -24.21 17.87
C ASP A 31 7.99 -24.27 17.72
N VAL A 32 7.30 -23.14 17.84
CA VAL A 32 5.83 -23.07 17.90
C VAL A 32 5.20 -22.80 16.54
N LEU A 33 5.86 -22.01 15.67
CA LEU A 33 5.31 -21.65 14.38
C LEU A 33 5.45 -22.80 13.39
N ALA A 34 4.38 -23.08 12.65
CA ALA A 34 4.49 -23.95 11.48
C ALA A 34 5.34 -23.27 10.39
N GLU A 35 5.99 -24.09 9.54
CA GLU A 35 6.97 -23.65 8.53
C GLU A 35 6.44 -22.58 7.55
N ASP A 36 5.12 -22.44 7.42
CA ASP A 36 4.44 -21.48 6.53
C ASP A 36 3.59 -20.42 7.26
N GLN A 37 3.60 -20.38 8.60
CA GLN A 37 2.76 -19.44 9.37
C GLN A 37 3.28 -18.00 9.38
N ALA A 38 4.60 -17.83 9.29
CA ALA A 38 5.25 -16.52 9.27
C ALA A 38 6.49 -16.58 8.38
N THR A 39 6.78 -15.51 7.66
CA THR A 39 8.05 -15.46 6.93
C THR A 39 9.22 -15.19 7.87
N THR A 40 10.43 -15.54 7.45
CA THR A 40 11.66 -15.18 8.18
C THR A 40 11.76 -13.67 8.43
N GLY A 41 11.25 -12.84 7.52
CA GLY A 41 11.19 -11.39 7.68
C GLY A 41 10.25 -10.96 8.82
N ASP A 42 9.08 -11.59 8.91
CA ASP A 42 8.08 -11.34 9.96
C ASP A 42 8.64 -11.68 11.34
N ILE A 43 9.27 -12.86 11.45
CA ILE A 43 9.91 -13.33 12.68
C ILE A 43 11.03 -12.37 13.10
N ASN A 44 11.91 -11.99 12.17
CA ASN A 44 13.00 -11.05 12.46
C ASN A 44 12.47 -9.69 12.95
N LEU A 45 11.40 -9.18 12.34
CA LEU A 45 10.78 -7.92 12.71
C LEU A 45 10.13 -7.98 14.10
N LEU A 46 9.43 -9.06 14.46
CA LEU A 46 8.88 -9.23 15.80
C LEU A 46 9.99 -9.38 16.86
N VAL A 47 11.05 -10.10 16.56
CA VAL A 47 12.23 -10.24 17.43
C VAL A 47 12.95 -8.91 17.60
N ASP A 48 13.08 -8.11 16.54
CA ASP A 48 13.61 -6.74 16.61
C ASP A 48 12.74 -5.87 17.53
N ALA A 49 11.42 -5.94 17.37
CA ALA A 49 10.46 -5.18 18.18
C ALA A 49 10.57 -5.50 19.69
N VAL A 50 10.77 -6.78 20.03
CA VAL A 50 11.09 -7.21 21.40
C VAL A 50 12.45 -6.67 21.84
N ARG A 51 13.49 -6.80 21.02
CA ARG A 51 14.86 -6.33 21.34
C ARG A 51 14.90 -4.83 21.64
N PHE A 52 14.14 -4.03 20.90
CA PHE A 52 14.05 -2.58 21.10
C PHE A 52 13.01 -2.18 22.16
N GLY A 53 12.31 -3.14 22.78
CA GLY A 53 11.41 -2.90 23.89
C GLY A 53 10.16 -2.10 23.51
N VAL A 54 9.57 -2.38 22.35
CA VAL A 54 8.42 -1.61 21.81
C VAL A 54 7.20 -1.58 22.75
N LEU A 55 7.03 -2.61 23.58
CA LEU A 55 5.86 -2.79 24.43
C LEU A 55 5.76 -1.82 25.60
N ASN A 56 6.88 -1.41 26.19
CA ASN A 56 6.86 -0.50 27.34
C ASN A 56 6.30 0.88 26.97
N PRO A 57 6.84 1.61 25.98
CA PRO A 57 6.27 2.90 25.60
C PRO A 57 4.86 2.78 25.02
N LEU A 58 4.55 1.69 24.31
CA LEU A 58 3.20 1.43 23.82
C LEU A 58 2.19 1.30 24.97
N GLY A 59 2.51 0.49 25.98
CA GLY A 59 1.69 0.33 27.17
C GLY A 59 1.52 1.63 27.95
N GLU A 60 2.60 2.39 28.16
CA GLU A 60 2.54 3.69 28.85
C GLU A 60 1.60 4.70 28.15
N MET A 61 1.58 4.73 26.81
CA MET A 61 0.66 5.58 26.06
C MET A 61 -0.80 5.16 26.26
N ILE A 62 -1.08 3.86 26.16
CA ILE A 62 -2.44 3.32 26.30
C ILE A 62 -2.95 3.47 27.74
N ASP A 63 -2.12 3.18 28.74
CA ASP A 63 -2.43 3.37 30.17
C ASP A 63 -2.67 4.86 30.50
N GLY A 64 -2.03 5.77 29.75
CA GLY A 64 -2.26 7.21 29.79
C GLY A 64 -3.57 7.66 29.12
N GLY A 65 -4.35 6.74 28.54
CA GLY A 65 -5.62 7.00 27.87
C GLY A 65 -5.49 7.35 26.38
N ALA A 66 -4.35 7.07 25.74
CA ALA A 66 -4.23 7.23 24.29
C ALA A 66 -5.06 6.19 23.53
N ASP A 67 -5.58 6.59 22.37
CA ASP A 67 -6.19 5.67 21.40
C ASP A 67 -5.18 4.57 21.02
N PRO A 68 -5.52 3.28 21.14
CA PRO A 68 -4.60 2.17 20.84
C PRO A 68 -4.03 2.18 19.42
N ALA A 69 -4.81 2.60 18.41
CA ALA A 69 -4.32 2.70 17.05
C ALA A 69 -3.27 3.81 16.92
N ARG A 70 -3.51 4.98 17.51
CA ARG A 70 -2.52 6.08 17.53
C ARG A 70 -1.26 5.71 18.30
N ALA A 71 -1.41 5.02 19.43
CA ALA A 71 -0.28 4.55 20.23
C ALA A 71 0.58 3.53 19.44
N VAL A 72 -0.06 2.65 18.67
CA VAL A 72 0.63 1.73 17.77
C VAL A 72 1.38 2.46 16.65
N GLU A 73 0.80 3.49 16.03
CA GLU A 73 1.47 4.29 14.99
C GLU A 73 2.76 4.94 15.54
N GLU A 74 2.69 5.52 16.74
CA GLU A 74 3.83 6.17 17.38
C GLU A 74 4.90 5.15 17.82
N ALA A 75 4.49 4.02 18.39
CA ALA A 75 5.40 2.94 18.78
C ALA A 75 6.09 2.31 17.55
N GLY A 76 5.34 2.11 16.47
CA GLY A 76 5.86 1.62 15.20
C GLY A 76 6.83 2.60 14.55
N LEU A 77 6.51 3.89 14.55
CA LEU A 77 7.40 4.94 14.05
C LEU A 77 8.72 4.99 14.83
N ARG A 78 8.67 4.86 16.16
CA ARG A 78 9.88 4.74 16.99
C ARG A 78 10.69 3.50 16.64
N LEU A 79 10.03 2.34 16.52
CA LEU A 79 10.69 1.08 16.17
C LEU A 79 11.36 1.15 14.79
N ALA A 80 10.74 1.77 13.79
CA ALA A 80 11.34 1.95 12.46
C ALA A 80 12.68 2.72 12.56
N ARG A 81 12.69 3.83 13.32
CA ARG A 81 13.91 4.63 13.57
C ARG A 81 14.99 3.83 14.29
N ASP A 82 14.62 3.08 15.33
CA ASP A 82 15.58 2.29 16.13
C ASP A 82 16.19 1.14 15.30
N ARG A 83 15.44 0.61 14.31
CA ARG A 83 15.94 -0.37 13.33
C ARG A 83 16.80 0.26 12.23
N GLY A 84 16.86 1.60 12.15
CA GLY A 84 17.55 2.32 11.08
C GLY A 84 16.86 2.20 9.72
N GLY A 85 15.56 1.92 9.70
CA GLY A 85 14.73 1.84 8.51
C GLY A 85 13.61 2.90 8.48
N ASP A 86 12.90 2.95 7.37
CA ASP A 86 11.75 3.84 7.11
C ASP A 86 10.42 3.08 7.01
N ASP A 87 10.43 1.74 7.14
CA ASP A 87 9.23 0.90 7.11
C ASP A 87 8.41 1.01 8.42
N GLN A 88 7.72 2.14 8.56
CA GLN A 88 6.81 2.44 9.66
C GLN A 88 5.62 1.48 9.67
N ALA A 89 5.09 1.10 8.51
CA ALA A 89 3.93 0.22 8.42
C ALA A 89 4.22 -1.16 9.02
N ALA A 90 5.34 -1.80 8.63
CA ALA A 90 5.72 -3.09 9.19
C ALA A 90 6.08 -2.97 10.69
N SER A 91 6.73 -1.87 11.08
CA SER A 91 7.05 -1.62 12.48
C SER A 91 5.79 -1.39 13.34
N SER A 92 4.78 -0.71 12.81
CA SER A 92 3.47 -0.52 13.45
C SER A 92 2.70 -1.83 13.52
N TRP A 93 2.76 -2.66 12.48
CA TRP A 93 2.23 -4.02 12.53
C TRP A 93 2.87 -4.83 13.66
N ALA A 94 4.19 -4.80 13.80
CA ALA A 94 4.89 -5.54 14.85
C ALA A 94 4.50 -5.03 16.25
N ALA A 95 4.42 -3.71 16.42
CA ALA A 95 3.94 -3.10 17.66
C ALA A 95 2.49 -3.51 17.98
N ALA A 96 1.61 -3.50 16.98
CA ALA A 96 0.22 -3.94 17.12
C ALA A 96 0.14 -5.41 17.54
N VAL A 97 0.87 -6.29 16.84
CA VAL A 97 0.89 -7.73 17.09
C VAL A 97 1.37 -8.04 18.50
N LEU A 98 2.48 -7.44 18.93
CA LEU A 98 2.99 -7.65 20.29
C LEU A 98 2.06 -7.03 21.34
N GLY A 99 1.50 -5.83 21.07
CA GLY A 99 0.52 -5.18 21.93
C GLY A 99 -0.74 -6.02 22.12
N TYR A 100 -1.20 -6.69 21.06
CA TYR A 100 -2.32 -7.63 21.11
C TYR A 100 -1.98 -8.89 21.88
N ALA A 101 -0.78 -9.42 21.69
CA ALA A 101 -0.33 -10.60 22.42
C ALA A 101 -0.35 -10.40 23.95
N VAL A 102 -0.11 -9.18 24.44
CA VAL A 102 -0.21 -8.84 25.87
C VAL A 102 -1.56 -8.26 26.29
N GLY A 103 -2.55 -8.22 25.39
CA GLY A 103 -3.90 -7.71 25.68
C GLY A 103 -4.02 -6.17 25.79
N ALA A 104 -3.00 -5.42 25.37
CA ALA A 104 -3.01 -3.95 25.40
C ALA A 104 -3.63 -3.33 24.13
N VAL A 105 -3.52 -4.01 22.99
CA VAL A 105 -4.03 -3.54 21.70
C VAL A 105 -5.16 -4.45 21.22
N PRO A 106 -6.33 -3.91 20.79
CA PRO A 106 -7.42 -4.73 20.25
C PRO A 106 -7.07 -5.43 18.93
N ALA A 107 -7.71 -6.59 18.66
CA ALA A 107 -7.47 -7.39 17.45
C ALA A 107 -7.65 -6.59 16.15
N ALA A 108 -8.66 -5.71 16.08
CA ALA A 108 -8.93 -4.94 14.87
C ALA A 108 -7.82 -3.96 14.52
N VAL A 109 -7.11 -3.43 15.51
CA VAL A 109 -5.94 -2.59 15.27
C VAL A 109 -4.84 -3.43 14.60
N VAL A 110 -4.61 -4.66 15.05
CA VAL A 110 -3.68 -5.59 14.39
C VAL A 110 -4.10 -5.90 12.96
N LEU A 111 -5.38 -6.21 12.76
CA LEU A 111 -5.92 -6.52 11.43
C LEU A 111 -5.79 -5.34 10.48
N ARG A 112 -5.98 -4.10 10.96
CA ARG A 112 -5.75 -2.87 10.20
C ARG A 112 -4.33 -2.77 9.66
N TYR A 113 -3.30 -3.09 10.45
CA TYR A 113 -1.90 -3.06 9.99
C TYR A 113 -1.49 -4.30 9.19
N ARG A 114 -2.20 -5.42 9.35
CA ARG A 114 -1.95 -6.64 8.57
C ARG A 114 -2.32 -6.45 7.10
N SER A 115 -3.45 -5.82 6.82
CA SER A 115 -3.87 -5.48 5.46
C SER A 115 -2.91 -4.49 4.79
N SER A 116 -2.21 -3.68 5.58
CA SER A 116 -1.16 -2.75 5.15
C SER A 116 0.20 -3.42 4.90
N ARG A 117 0.26 -4.75 4.73
CA ARG A 117 1.53 -5.46 4.51
C ARG A 117 1.49 -6.21 3.19
N PRO A 118 2.58 -6.18 2.39
CA PRO A 118 2.65 -7.07 1.24
C PRO A 118 2.49 -8.48 1.77
N ALA A 119 1.80 -9.34 1.03
CA ALA A 119 1.98 -10.77 1.23
C ALA A 119 3.48 -11.07 1.07
N SER A 120 4.18 -11.23 2.20
CA SER A 120 5.61 -11.46 2.24
C SER A 120 5.85 -12.80 1.56
N GLY A 121 6.41 -12.79 0.35
CA GLY A 121 6.59 -14.01 -0.45
C GLY A 121 6.90 -13.82 -1.93
N GLN A 122 6.59 -12.67 -2.52
CA GLN A 122 7.05 -12.33 -3.88
C GLN A 122 8.03 -11.17 -3.81
N LEU A 123 9.32 -11.49 -3.72
CA LEU A 123 10.32 -10.59 -4.30
C LEU A 123 9.90 -10.35 -5.76
N PRO A 124 9.85 -9.10 -6.25
CA PRO A 124 9.68 -8.87 -7.67
C PRO A 124 10.75 -9.69 -8.41
N PRO A 125 10.41 -10.36 -9.53
CA PRO A 125 11.40 -11.08 -10.32
C PRO A 125 12.55 -10.10 -10.60
N PRO A 126 13.83 -10.52 -10.47
CA PRO A 126 14.95 -9.61 -10.69
C PRO A 126 14.78 -8.97 -12.06
N THR A 127 14.45 -7.70 -12.07
CA THR A 127 14.32 -6.93 -13.31
C THR A 127 15.70 -6.97 -13.93
N VAL A 128 15.82 -7.64 -15.08
CA VAL A 128 17.05 -7.65 -15.86
C VAL A 128 17.32 -6.20 -16.23
N ALA A 129 18.21 -5.55 -15.48
CA ALA A 129 18.64 -4.20 -15.79
C ALA A 129 19.14 -4.17 -17.23
N PRO A 130 18.72 -3.20 -18.06
CA PRO A 130 19.26 -3.05 -19.40
C PRO A 130 20.77 -2.91 -19.26
N SER A 131 21.51 -3.71 -20.04
CA SER A 131 22.98 -3.74 -20.06
C SER A 131 23.53 -2.38 -20.49
N GLY A 132 23.65 -1.46 -19.54
CA GLY A 132 24.37 -0.21 -19.69
C GLY A 132 25.89 -0.47 -19.67
N PRO A 133 26.69 0.45 -20.23
CA PRO A 133 28.14 0.38 -20.17
C PRO A 133 28.63 0.36 -18.72
N PRO A 134 29.79 -0.27 -18.43
CA PRO A 134 30.28 -0.43 -17.07
C PRO A 134 30.43 0.93 -16.38
N TYR A 135 29.78 1.08 -15.23
CA TYR A 135 29.98 2.21 -14.34
C TYR A 135 31.46 2.23 -13.90
N GLN A 136 32.20 3.26 -14.33
CA GLN A 136 33.46 3.61 -13.68
C GLN A 136 33.11 4.22 -12.32
N SER A 137 33.61 3.60 -11.24
CA SER A 137 33.51 4.17 -9.90
C SER A 137 34.12 5.59 -9.90
N PRO A 138 33.44 6.59 -9.32
CA PRO A 138 34.03 7.91 -9.17
C PRO A 138 35.32 7.82 -8.33
N PRO A 139 36.34 8.65 -8.63
CA PRO A 139 37.56 8.70 -7.83
C PRO A 139 37.23 9.06 -6.37
N PRO A 140 37.96 8.51 -5.38
CA PRO A 140 37.72 8.81 -3.98
C PRO A 140 37.89 10.31 -3.72
N THR A 141 36.80 10.96 -3.32
CA THR A 141 36.80 12.33 -2.85
C THR A 141 37.61 12.38 -1.55
N ALA A 142 38.78 13.02 -1.58
CA ALA A 142 39.56 13.29 -0.39
C ALA A 142 38.77 14.25 0.51
N TRP A 143 38.48 13.82 1.74
CA TRP A 143 37.85 14.66 2.75
C TRP A 143 38.78 15.83 3.13
N PRO A 144 38.25 17.05 3.34
CA PRO A 144 39.04 18.16 3.84
C PRO A 144 39.58 17.84 5.25
N PRO A 145 40.80 18.29 5.59
CA PRO A 145 41.39 18.04 6.91
C PRO A 145 40.54 18.66 8.02
N ALA A 146 40.38 17.91 9.10
CA ALA A 146 39.64 18.34 10.28
C ALA A 146 40.24 19.65 10.88
N PRO A 147 39.40 20.59 11.33
CA PRO A 147 39.89 21.80 11.99
C PRO A 147 40.60 21.46 13.31
N PRO A 148 41.65 22.22 13.69
CA PRO A 148 42.42 21.97 14.90
C PRO A 148 41.57 22.16 16.16
N ALA A 149 41.72 21.22 17.10
CA ALA A 149 41.03 21.25 18.38
C ALA A 149 41.45 22.48 19.22
N PRO A 150 40.53 23.10 19.98
CA PRO A 150 40.85 24.23 20.85
C PRO A 150 41.75 23.81 22.02
N PRO A 151 42.68 24.67 22.47
CA PRO A 151 43.62 24.37 23.55
C PRO A 151 42.89 24.24 24.90
N GLN A 152 43.17 23.15 25.62
CA GLN A 152 42.71 22.96 26.99
C GLN A 152 43.43 23.93 27.95
N PRO A 153 42.72 24.50 28.95
CA PRO A 153 43.32 25.35 29.96
C PRO A 153 44.16 24.55 30.97
N THR A 154 45.41 24.98 31.15
CA THR A 154 46.38 24.45 32.10
C THR A 154 46.03 24.90 33.52
N VAL A 155 45.72 23.96 34.41
CA VAL A 155 45.51 24.23 35.86
C VAL A 155 46.83 24.03 36.60
N ALA A 156 47.22 25.02 37.41
CA ALA A 156 48.45 25.04 38.21
C ALA A 156 48.36 24.13 39.46
N PRO A 157 49.50 23.59 39.98
CA PRO A 157 49.50 22.66 41.10
C PRO A 157 49.72 23.38 42.44
N THR A 158 48.92 23.04 43.45
CA THR A 158 49.12 23.50 44.83
C THR A 158 48.98 22.34 45.82
N GLY A 159 50.09 21.97 46.46
CA GLY A 159 50.21 21.60 47.89
C GLY A 159 49.47 20.37 48.45
N LEU A 160 50.24 19.30 48.69
CA LEU A 160 50.06 18.20 49.68
C LEU A 160 49.86 18.73 51.15
N PRO A 161 49.44 17.93 52.19
CA PRO A 161 49.79 16.50 52.34
C PRO A 161 48.83 15.51 53.07
N THR A 162 49.13 14.22 52.89
CA THR A 162 49.10 13.11 53.89
C THR A 162 47.89 12.16 54.02
N SER A 163 48.20 10.89 53.68
CA SER A 163 47.81 9.56 54.22
C SER A 163 46.40 8.99 54.06
N GLY A 164 46.31 7.93 53.25
CA GLY A 164 45.29 6.87 53.33
C GLY A 164 45.67 5.68 52.42
N PRO A 165 45.60 4.40 52.87
CA PRO A 165 46.21 3.28 52.16
C PRO A 165 45.39 2.80 50.94
N THR A 166 46.13 2.68 49.84
CA THR A 166 45.97 1.85 48.63
C THR A 166 44.96 0.70 48.67
N SER A 167 44.05 0.72 47.70
CA SER A 167 43.44 -0.48 47.08
C SER A 167 43.59 -0.34 45.56
N ALA A 168 44.32 -1.28 44.96
CA ALA A 168 44.62 -1.30 43.53
C ALA A 168 43.40 -1.75 42.70
N PRO A 169 43.13 -1.15 41.52
CA PRO A 169 42.21 -1.73 40.55
C PRO A 169 42.92 -2.73 39.64
N ASN A 170 42.29 -3.89 39.47
CA ASN A 170 42.67 -4.95 38.53
C ASN A 170 42.73 -4.45 37.07
N PRO A 171 43.72 -4.87 36.27
CA PRO A 171 43.67 -4.70 34.83
C PRO A 171 42.70 -5.70 34.20
N TYR A 172 41.79 -5.19 33.37
CA TYR A 172 40.89 -5.98 32.54
C TYR A 172 41.69 -6.84 31.55
N THR A 173 41.55 -8.15 31.66
CA THR A 173 42.00 -9.14 30.67
C THR A 173 41.12 -9.08 29.42
N ALA A 174 41.76 -8.94 28.25
CA ALA A 174 41.13 -9.05 26.95
C ALA A 174 40.54 -10.46 26.73
N PRO A 175 39.36 -10.60 26.09
CA PRO A 175 38.77 -11.89 25.80
C PRO A 175 39.55 -12.65 24.72
N ALA A 176 39.72 -13.95 24.95
CA ALA A 176 40.42 -14.89 24.09
C ALA A 176 39.68 -15.13 22.77
N SER A 177 40.45 -15.20 21.69
CA SER A 177 40.03 -15.63 20.36
C SER A 177 39.71 -17.12 20.36
N TYR A 178 38.47 -17.48 19.97
CA TYR A 178 38.08 -18.87 19.76
C TYR A 178 38.74 -19.44 18.51
N SER A 179 39.28 -20.65 18.63
CA SER A 179 39.78 -21.46 17.52
C SER A 179 38.62 -22.10 16.74
N PRO A 180 38.71 -22.23 15.40
CA PRO A 180 37.67 -22.90 14.62
C PRO A 180 37.65 -24.41 14.88
N ALA A 181 36.47 -24.95 15.18
CA ALA A 181 36.24 -26.39 15.30
C ALA A 181 36.17 -27.06 13.91
N PRO A 182 36.84 -28.20 13.69
CA PRO A 182 36.72 -28.99 12.46
C PRO A 182 35.59 -30.01 12.62
N GLY A 183 34.53 -29.91 11.81
CA GLY A 183 33.42 -30.86 11.86
C GLY A 183 32.41 -30.68 10.74
N GLY A 184 32.80 -31.07 9.53
CA GLY A 184 31.89 -31.14 8.39
C GLY A 184 31.00 -32.39 8.49
N TYR A 185 29.68 -32.18 8.58
CA TYR A 185 28.70 -33.22 8.29
C TYR A 185 28.29 -33.12 6.82
N ALA A 186 28.57 -34.19 6.07
CA ALA A 186 28.09 -34.37 4.71
C ALA A 186 26.59 -34.74 4.73
N PRO A 187 25.73 -34.10 3.92
CA PRO A 187 24.33 -34.49 3.82
C PRO A 187 24.18 -35.81 3.04
N PRO A 188 23.24 -36.69 3.42
CA PRO A 188 22.99 -37.94 2.71
C PRO A 188 22.36 -37.67 1.33
N ALA A 189 22.82 -38.43 0.35
CA ALA A 189 22.30 -38.44 -1.00
C ALA A 189 20.98 -39.23 -1.08
N GLY A 190 19.99 -38.67 -1.76
CA GLY A 190 18.94 -39.44 -2.45
C GLY A 190 17.54 -39.29 -1.89
N PHE A 191 16.76 -38.37 -2.48
CA PHE A 191 15.32 -38.55 -2.63
C PHE A 191 14.96 -38.44 -4.10
N ALA A 192 14.35 -39.52 -4.59
CA ALA A 192 13.88 -39.67 -5.95
C ALA A 192 12.76 -38.67 -6.26
N THR A 193 12.84 -38.04 -7.43
CA THR A 193 11.79 -37.16 -7.95
C THR A 193 10.54 -37.98 -8.31
N PRO A 194 9.33 -37.54 -7.92
CA PRO A 194 8.10 -38.17 -8.35
C PRO A 194 7.83 -37.92 -9.86
N PRO A 195 7.23 -38.88 -10.59
CA PRO A 195 7.05 -38.77 -12.05
C PRO A 195 6.02 -37.70 -12.43
N ALA A 196 6.38 -36.87 -13.41
CA ALA A 196 5.54 -35.83 -13.98
C ALA A 196 4.28 -36.44 -14.64
N LYS A 197 3.10 -36.09 -14.12
CA LYS A 197 1.82 -36.43 -14.75
C LYS A 197 1.54 -35.51 -15.94
N ARG A 198 1.68 -36.06 -17.15
CA ARG A 198 1.16 -35.48 -18.40
C ARG A 198 -0.38 -35.56 -18.42
N ARG A 199 -1.04 -34.42 -18.56
CA ARG A 199 -2.38 -34.25 -19.15
C ARG A 199 -2.24 -32.98 -20.00
N GLY A 200 -2.29 -32.99 -21.33
CA GLY A 200 -3.20 -33.69 -22.22
C GLY A 200 -3.95 -32.58 -22.98
N ALA A 201 -3.31 -32.03 -24.00
CA ALA A 201 -3.89 -31.03 -24.89
C ALA A 201 -4.87 -31.71 -25.88
N GLY A 202 -6.06 -31.16 -26.01
CA GLY A 202 -7.08 -31.52 -27.01
C GLY A 202 -8.12 -30.40 -27.04
N ILE A 203 -7.96 -29.40 -27.92
CA ILE A 203 -8.64 -29.26 -29.23
C ILE A 203 -10.16 -29.14 -29.10
N TRP A 204 -10.68 -27.91 -29.28
CA TRP A 204 -11.96 -27.51 -29.89
C TRP A 204 -11.79 -26.01 -30.30
N VAL A 205 -11.41 -25.68 -31.55
CA VAL A 205 -12.24 -25.30 -32.71
C VAL A 205 -13.34 -24.28 -32.34
N ALA A 206 -13.17 -22.96 -32.55
CA ALA A 206 -13.24 -22.16 -33.79
C ALA A 206 -14.64 -22.07 -34.46
N ALA A 207 -15.35 -20.96 -34.22
CA ALA A 207 -16.36 -20.28 -35.06
C ALA A 207 -16.77 -18.98 -34.30
N ALA A 208 -16.86 -17.78 -34.85
CA ALA A 208 -17.07 -17.33 -36.22
C ALA A 208 -16.43 -15.94 -36.46
N VAL A 209 -15.60 -15.84 -37.49
CA VAL A 209 -15.28 -14.59 -38.21
C VAL A 209 -15.85 -14.80 -39.62
N ALA A 210 -17.06 -14.31 -39.84
CA ALA A 210 -17.67 -14.20 -41.16
C ALA A 210 -18.83 -13.22 -41.09
N GLY A 211 -18.55 -11.93 -41.30
CA GLY A 211 -19.58 -10.92 -41.45
C GLY A 211 -19.16 -9.54 -40.97
N VAL A 212 -18.29 -8.86 -41.73
CA VAL A 212 -18.45 -7.47 -42.23
C VAL A 212 -17.09 -7.10 -42.86
N VAL A 213 -16.84 -7.63 -44.05
CA VAL A 213 -15.91 -7.06 -45.05
C VAL A 213 -16.81 -6.43 -46.12
N VAL A 214 -17.56 -5.39 -45.77
CA VAL A 214 -18.25 -4.51 -46.73
C VAL A 214 -18.48 -3.14 -46.08
N VAL A 215 -17.39 -2.40 -45.80
CA VAL A 215 -17.36 -0.94 -45.93
C VAL A 215 -15.96 -0.60 -46.44
N GLY A 216 -15.79 -0.65 -47.76
CA GLY A 216 -14.71 0.07 -48.44
C GLY A 216 -14.84 1.55 -48.11
N GLY A 217 -13.76 2.28 -47.86
CA GLY A 217 -12.67 2.45 -48.81
C GLY A 217 -12.92 3.76 -49.53
N GLY A 218 -12.20 4.82 -49.17
CA GLY A 218 -12.44 6.11 -49.79
C GLY A 218 -11.61 7.29 -49.28
N VAL A 219 -10.28 7.20 -49.25
CA VAL A 219 -9.41 8.39 -49.43
C VAL A 219 -8.11 7.97 -50.11
N ALA A 220 -7.96 8.36 -51.39
CA ALA A 220 -6.70 8.81 -52.00
C ALA A 220 -6.89 8.93 -53.51
N GLY A 221 -7.30 10.11 -53.96
CA GLY A 221 -7.34 10.41 -55.39
C GLY A 221 -7.55 11.89 -55.63
N VAL A 222 -6.59 12.49 -56.35
CA VAL A 222 -6.57 13.85 -56.93
C VAL A 222 -5.85 14.92 -56.10
N ILE A 223 -4.53 15.06 -56.31
CA ILE A 223 -3.90 16.35 -56.66
C ILE A 223 -2.80 16.12 -57.72
N ALA A 224 -2.98 16.82 -58.85
CA ALA A 224 -2.00 17.33 -59.82
C ALA A 224 -1.16 16.40 -60.71
N LEU A 225 -1.69 16.18 -61.92
CA LEU A 225 -0.89 16.11 -63.16
C LEU A 225 -0.60 17.54 -63.64
N SER A 226 0.68 17.95 -63.64
CA SER A 226 1.16 19.06 -64.48
C SER A 226 2.69 19.05 -64.60
N GLY A 227 3.19 19.06 -65.85
CA GLY A 227 4.48 19.67 -66.20
C GLY A 227 5.68 18.72 -66.29
N GLY A 228 6.19 18.53 -67.51
CA GLY A 228 7.46 17.84 -67.78
C GLY A 228 8.67 18.77 -67.79
N GLY A 229 9.82 18.18 -68.16
CA GLY A 229 11.02 18.90 -68.60
C GLY A 229 12.24 18.79 -67.67
N ASP A 230 13.21 17.97 -68.10
CA ASP A 230 14.67 18.09 -67.98
C ASP A 230 15.38 18.24 -66.61
N ASP A 231 16.17 17.20 -66.30
CA ASP A 231 17.36 17.18 -65.40
C ASP A 231 18.51 18.10 -65.92
N PRO A 232 19.60 18.45 -65.17
CA PRO A 232 19.96 18.03 -63.80
C PRO A 232 20.61 19.13 -62.89
N GLY A 233 20.75 18.82 -61.60
CA GLY A 233 21.78 19.40 -60.73
C GLY A 233 21.52 19.20 -59.23
N PRO A 234 22.39 18.49 -58.47
CA PRO A 234 22.20 18.29 -57.05
C PRO A 234 22.64 19.56 -56.31
N ARG A 235 21.72 20.52 -56.14
CA ARG A 235 21.86 21.52 -55.09
C ARG A 235 21.68 20.79 -53.77
N ARG A 236 22.67 20.87 -52.88
CA ARG A 236 22.50 20.57 -51.45
C ARG A 236 21.41 21.49 -50.94
N THR A 237 20.18 20.99 -50.91
CA THR A 237 19.14 21.54 -50.07
C THR A 237 19.61 21.26 -48.65
N GLU A 238 20.05 22.29 -47.93
CA GLU A 238 20.09 22.23 -46.47
C GLU A 238 18.70 21.82 -46.05
N SER A 239 18.58 20.55 -45.64
CA SER A 239 17.36 19.98 -45.09
C SER A 239 17.06 20.81 -43.86
N SER A 240 16.23 21.83 -44.05
CA SER A 240 15.62 22.58 -42.97
C SER A 240 14.65 21.60 -42.36
N GLU A 241 15.16 20.71 -41.49
CA GLU A 241 14.33 19.88 -40.64
C GLU A 241 13.26 20.80 -40.06
N PRO A 242 11.96 20.49 -40.27
CA PRO A 242 10.90 21.24 -39.65
C PRO A 242 11.18 21.24 -38.16
N LYS A 243 11.58 22.40 -37.65
CA LYS A 243 11.85 22.59 -36.23
C LYS A 243 10.48 22.51 -35.58
N GLU A 244 10.09 21.31 -35.14
CA GLU A 244 8.85 21.11 -34.41
C GLU A 244 8.74 22.21 -33.35
N PRO A 245 7.60 22.90 -33.26
CA PRO A 245 7.45 23.97 -32.30
C PRO A 245 7.70 23.39 -30.91
N ALA A 246 8.81 23.78 -30.30
CA ALA A 246 9.21 23.29 -28.99
C ALA A 246 8.08 23.58 -27.98
N VAL A 247 7.63 22.54 -27.27
CA VAL A 247 6.66 22.67 -26.19
C VAL A 247 7.20 23.67 -25.17
N LYS A 248 6.47 24.77 -24.94
CA LYS A 248 6.84 25.77 -23.94
C LYS A 248 6.47 25.24 -22.56
N VAL A 249 7.46 25.20 -21.67
CA VAL A 249 7.35 24.62 -20.33
C VAL A 249 7.54 25.66 -19.21
N ASP A 250 7.43 26.95 -19.54
CA ASP A 250 7.34 27.99 -18.51
C ASP A 250 5.99 27.89 -17.77
N ALA A 251 5.96 28.37 -16.52
CA ALA A 251 4.81 28.21 -15.62
C ALA A 251 3.48 28.70 -16.23
N ALA A 252 3.49 29.86 -16.90
CA ALA A 252 2.29 30.42 -17.52
C ALA A 252 1.81 29.55 -18.69
N SER A 253 2.73 29.07 -19.53
CA SER A 253 2.41 28.14 -20.62
C SER A 253 1.84 26.81 -20.11
N LEU A 254 2.33 26.30 -18.97
CA LEU A 254 1.81 25.06 -18.36
C LEU A 254 0.39 25.26 -17.80
N ASP A 255 0.16 26.34 -17.05
CA ASP A 255 -1.14 26.65 -16.47
C ASP A 255 -2.22 26.90 -17.53
N GLU A 256 -1.86 27.55 -18.65
CA GLU A 256 -2.75 27.71 -19.79
C GLU A 256 -3.06 26.37 -20.47
N ARG A 257 -2.02 25.55 -20.72
CA ARG A 257 -2.13 24.30 -21.49
C ARG A 257 -2.86 23.19 -20.73
N TYR A 258 -2.59 23.03 -19.45
CA TYR A 258 -3.17 21.99 -18.59
C TYR A 258 -4.21 22.55 -17.60
N GLY A 259 -4.78 23.71 -17.92
CA GLY A 259 -5.80 24.38 -17.08
C GLY A 259 -7.09 23.58 -16.86
N THR A 260 -7.30 22.53 -17.66
CA THR A 260 -8.42 21.57 -17.53
C THR A 260 -8.17 20.53 -16.45
N LEU A 261 -6.90 20.28 -16.08
CA LEU A 261 -6.51 19.39 -14.99
C LEU A 261 -6.50 20.11 -13.65
N ALA A 262 -5.98 21.35 -13.63
CA ALA A 262 -5.83 22.14 -12.41
C ALA A 262 -5.80 23.63 -12.75
N SER A 263 -6.20 24.48 -11.81
CA SER A 263 -6.14 25.94 -12.04
C SER A 263 -4.72 26.52 -11.93
N LYS A 264 -3.78 25.80 -11.31
CA LYS A 264 -2.37 26.16 -11.16
C LYS A 264 -1.48 24.93 -11.21
N ILE A 265 -1.42 24.25 -12.35
CA ILE A 265 -0.62 23.02 -12.50
C ILE A 265 0.88 23.26 -12.21
N SER A 266 1.35 24.49 -12.42
CA SER A 266 2.73 24.91 -12.19
C SER A 266 3.06 25.19 -10.72
N ALA A 267 2.11 25.06 -9.81
CA ALA A 267 2.34 25.29 -8.39
C ALA A 267 3.32 24.26 -7.81
N GLY A 268 4.46 24.73 -7.28
CA GLY A 268 5.47 23.88 -6.65
C GLY A 268 6.31 23.03 -7.62
N VAL A 269 6.15 23.22 -8.93
CA VAL A 269 6.93 22.49 -9.93
C VAL A 269 8.20 23.24 -10.32
N THR A 270 9.26 22.49 -10.64
CA THR A 270 10.56 22.99 -11.10
C THR A 270 11.10 22.08 -12.20
N ASP A 271 12.14 22.54 -12.90
CA ASP A 271 12.89 21.74 -13.89
C ASP A 271 12.03 21.04 -14.96
N CYS A 272 10.92 21.66 -15.35
CA CYS A 272 10.01 21.14 -16.37
C CYS A 272 10.70 21.00 -17.73
N LYS A 273 10.48 19.86 -18.39
CA LYS A 273 11.04 19.53 -19.71
C LYS A 273 10.00 18.84 -20.57
N ALA A 274 10.01 19.16 -21.86
CA ALA A 274 9.27 18.40 -22.85
C ALA A 274 9.87 16.99 -22.96
N GLY A 275 9.03 15.97 -22.77
CA GLY A 275 9.36 14.58 -22.98
C GLY A 275 9.14 14.17 -24.44
N LYS A 276 9.63 12.98 -24.80
CA LYS A 276 9.28 12.35 -26.07
C LYS A 276 7.92 11.64 -25.91
N PRO A 277 6.89 11.97 -26.71
CA PRO A 277 5.62 11.26 -26.64
C PRO A 277 5.77 9.77 -27.01
N GLY A 278 5.05 8.91 -26.28
CA GLY A 278 4.87 7.50 -26.60
C GLY A 278 3.74 7.25 -27.59
N ASP A 279 3.41 5.98 -27.83
CA ASP A 279 2.30 5.59 -28.71
C ASP A 279 0.96 6.14 -28.16
N GLY A 280 0.23 6.89 -29.00
CA GLY A 280 -1.05 7.52 -28.64
C GLY A 280 -0.92 8.78 -27.78
N GLU A 281 0.30 9.22 -27.45
CA GLU A 281 0.57 10.48 -26.76
C GLU A 281 0.95 11.55 -27.80
N SER A 282 0.31 12.71 -27.76
CA SER A 282 0.67 13.84 -28.62
C SER A 282 1.67 14.79 -27.94
N GLU A 283 1.68 14.80 -26.60
CA GLU A 283 2.57 15.63 -25.80
C GLU A 283 2.87 14.98 -24.45
N VAL A 284 4.12 15.11 -24.00
CA VAL A 284 4.53 14.77 -22.63
C VAL A 284 5.35 15.93 -22.06
N VAL A 285 5.05 16.30 -20.82
CA VAL A 285 5.89 17.18 -20.00
C VAL A 285 6.20 16.50 -18.69
N THR A 286 7.45 16.59 -18.25
CA THR A 286 7.88 16.07 -16.94
C THR A 286 8.49 17.20 -16.13
N CYS A 287 8.04 17.35 -14.89
CA CYS A 287 8.50 18.35 -13.94
C CYS A 287 8.92 17.68 -12.63
N THR A 288 9.82 18.33 -11.90
CA THR A 288 10.17 17.95 -10.53
C THR A 288 9.26 18.68 -9.55
N VAL A 289 8.75 17.98 -8.55
CA VAL A 289 8.05 18.54 -7.39
C VAL A 289 8.79 18.16 -6.11
N SER A 290 8.52 18.83 -4.99
CA SER A 290 9.22 18.56 -3.73
C SER A 290 9.08 17.12 -3.21
N THR A 291 8.03 16.43 -3.66
CA THR A 291 7.68 15.06 -3.24
C THR A 291 8.02 14.00 -4.26
N GLY A 292 8.51 14.36 -5.45
CA GLY A 292 8.84 13.43 -6.53
C GLY A 292 8.69 14.04 -7.92
N THR A 293 8.07 13.29 -8.84
CA THR A 293 7.96 13.68 -10.25
C THR A 293 6.51 13.87 -10.68
N LEU A 294 6.23 14.98 -11.37
CA LEU A 294 4.95 15.25 -12.03
C LEU A 294 5.08 15.02 -13.55
N ARG A 295 4.26 14.12 -14.10
CA ARG A 295 4.17 13.84 -15.53
C ARG A 295 2.80 14.28 -16.06
N LEU A 296 2.81 15.19 -17.03
CA LEU A 296 1.64 15.70 -17.74
C LEU A 296 1.63 15.10 -19.15
N VAL A 297 0.46 14.64 -19.61
CA VAL A 297 0.31 13.99 -20.92
C VAL A 297 -0.94 14.52 -21.60
N THR A 298 -0.83 14.80 -22.91
CA THR A 298 -1.98 14.97 -23.81
C THR A 298 -2.00 13.80 -24.80
N TYR A 299 -3.18 13.22 -25.03
CA TYR A 299 -3.34 12.05 -25.90
C TYR A 299 -3.82 12.46 -27.30
N GLU A 300 -3.53 11.63 -28.30
CA GLU A 300 -3.92 11.86 -29.71
C GLU A 300 -5.43 11.74 -29.92
N ASP A 301 -6.06 10.76 -29.25
CA ASP A 301 -7.48 10.45 -29.39
C ASP A 301 -8.10 9.87 -28.11
N ASP A 302 -9.40 9.58 -28.17
CA ASP A 302 -10.17 9.07 -27.01
C ASP A 302 -9.80 7.62 -26.66
N ASP A 303 -9.36 6.83 -27.64
CA ASP A 303 -8.99 5.43 -27.43
C ASP A 303 -7.66 5.37 -26.67
N ALA A 304 -6.66 6.17 -27.07
CA ALA A 304 -5.40 6.31 -26.36
C ALA A 304 -5.60 6.84 -24.93
N PHE A 305 -6.44 7.86 -24.76
CA PHE A 305 -6.80 8.38 -23.45
C PHE A 305 -7.46 7.32 -22.56
N THR A 306 -8.46 6.62 -23.08
CA THR A 306 -9.20 5.58 -22.34
C THR A 306 -8.30 4.41 -21.98
N ALA A 307 -7.42 3.99 -22.89
CA ALA A 307 -6.41 2.97 -22.64
C ALA A 307 -5.45 3.40 -21.51
N ALA A 308 -4.98 4.64 -21.55
CA ALA A 308 -4.11 5.18 -20.51
C ALA A 308 -4.81 5.27 -19.16
N ARG A 309 -6.05 5.78 -19.08
CA ARG A 309 -6.86 5.79 -17.85
C ARG A 309 -7.04 4.38 -17.29
N THR A 310 -7.46 3.44 -18.13
CA THR A 310 -7.70 2.05 -17.73
C THR A 310 -6.44 1.38 -17.19
N ALA A 311 -5.28 1.68 -17.81
CA ALA A 311 -4.00 1.15 -17.36
C ALA A 311 -3.52 1.74 -16.02
N ARG A 312 -4.10 2.85 -15.56
CA ARG A 312 -3.74 3.50 -14.29
C ARG A 312 -4.60 3.05 -13.11
N PHE A 313 -5.85 2.67 -13.36
CA PHE A 313 -6.70 2.10 -12.32
C PHE A 313 -6.25 0.69 -11.95
N ASP A 314 -5.46 0.62 -10.90
CA ASP A 314 -5.14 -0.60 -10.18
C ASP A 314 -6.06 -0.68 -8.94
N TYR A 315 -6.66 -1.85 -8.69
CA TYR A 315 -7.54 -2.09 -7.54
C TYR A 315 -6.85 -2.93 -6.46
N ARG A 316 -5.52 -2.85 -6.35
CA ARG A 316 -4.81 -3.37 -5.18
C ARG A 316 -5.23 -2.66 -3.88
N ALA A 317 -4.90 -3.26 -2.75
CA ALA A 317 -5.12 -2.64 -1.44
C ALA A 317 -4.40 -1.27 -1.38
N GLY A 318 -4.90 -0.35 -0.56
CA GLY A 318 -4.36 1.00 -0.43
C GLY A 318 -4.78 1.97 -1.52
N THR A 319 -5.78 1.63 -2.33
CA THR A 319 -6.20 2.48 -3.46
C THR A 319 -7.43 3.30 -3.12
N MET A 320 -7.48 4.54 -3.61
CA MET A 320 -8.71 5.32 -3.67
C MET A 320 -8.93 5.74 -5.11
N SER A 321 -10.12 5.44 -5.65
CA SER A 321 -10.47 5.80 -7.02
C SER A 321 -11.83 6.48 -7.08
N ALA A 322 -11.94 7.47 -7.95
CA ALA A 322 -13.20 8.06 -8.41
C ALA A 322 -13.16 8.20 -9.92
N ASP A 323 -14.21 7.73 -10.60
CA ASP A 323 -14.42 7.93 -12.04
C ASP A 323 -15.89 8.31 -12.26
N ASN A 324 -16.13 9.44 -12.91
CA ASN A 324 -17.47 9.89 -13.29
C ASN A 324 -17.66 9.96 -14.81
N GLY A 325 -16.77 9.32 -15.57
CA GLY A 325 -16.66 9.41 -17.03
C GLY A 325 -15.85 10.63 -17.46
N ALA A 326 -16.22 11.83 -16.99
CA ALA A 326 -15.58 13.07 -17.42
C ALA A 326 -14.18 13.29 -16.84
N THR A 327 -13.96 12.83 -15.61
CA THR A 327 -12.72 12.98 -14.85
C THR A 327 -12.49 11.73 -14.01
N ALA A 328 -11.22 11.35 -13.86
CA ALA A 328 -10.78 10.34 -12.92
C ALA A 328 -9.82 10.91 -11.87
N LEU A 329 -9.85 10.34 -10.67
CA LEU A 329 -8.83 10.43 -9.64
C LEU A 329 -8.44 9.01 -9.23
N TYR A 330 -7.15 8.78 -9.06
CA TYR A 330 -6.57 7.57 -8.50
C TYR A 330 -5.47 7.92 -7.53
N GLU A 331 -5.54 7.36 -6.34
CA GLU A 331 -4.49 7.45 -5.33
C GLU A 331 -4.03 6.06 -4.94
N TYR A 332 -2.73 5.93 -4.73
CA TYR A 332 -2.13 4.72 -4.21
C TYR A 332 -1.26 5.00 -3.01
N ASP A 333 -1.66 4.43 -1.88
CA ASP A 333 -0.89 4.39 -0.66
C ASP A 333 -0.11 3.06 -0.61
N PRO A 334 1.22 3.07 -0.85
CA PRO A 334 2.02 1.86 -0.85
C PRO A 334 2.15 1.26 0.54
N GLU A 335 2.04 2.06 1.61
CA GLU A 335 2.05 1.54 2.97
C GLU A 335 0.78 0.73 3.20
N ARG A 336 -0.39 1.24 2.83
CA ARG A 336 -1.67 0.51 2.96
C ARG A 336 -1.82 -0.63 1.95
N GLY A 337 -1.20 -0.53 0.78
CA GLY A 337 -1.08 -1.65 -0.15
C GLY A 337 -0.06 -2.69 0.31
N GLY A 338 0.76 -2.32 1.30
CA GLY A 338 1.90 -3.09 1.71
C GLY A 338 2.80 -3.37 0.52
N THR A 339 3.50 -2.37 0.02
CA THR A 339 4.48 -2.51 -1.05
C THR A 339 5.56 -1.46 -0.85
N THR A 340 6.68 -1.62 -1.56
CA THR A 340 7.70 -0.57 -1.65
C THR A 340 7.54 0.28 -2.92
N ASP A 341 6.39 0.17 -3.58
CA ASP A 341 6.10 0.99 -4.75
C ASP A 341 5.97 2.45 -4.32
N PRO A 342 6.20 3.41 -5.23
CA PRO A 342 6.02 4.81 -4.89
C PRO A 342 4.54 5.13 -4.62
N ALA A 343 4.29 6.11 -3.74
CA ALA A 343 2.98 6.70 -3.61
C ALA A 343 2.60 7.45 -4.89
N VAL A 344 1.35 7.32 -5.32
CA VAL A 344 0.90 7.86 -6.61
C VAL A 344 -0.39 8.63 -6.45
N VAL A 345 -0.49 9.78 -7.12
CA VAL A 345 -1.75 10.46 -7.41
C VAL A 345 -1.85 10.69 -8.92
N TYR A 346 -2.90 10.14 -9.54
CA TYR A 346 -3.23 10.32 -10.94
C TYR A 346 -4.59 11.02 -11.06
N TRP A 347 -4.69 11.99 -11.96
CA TRP A 347 -5.97 12.58 -12.32
C TRP A 347 -6.03 13.00 -13.77
N ASP A 348 -7.24 13.12 -14.31
CA ASP A 348 -7.40 13.39 -15.74
C ASP A 348 -8.61 14.27 -16.09
N SER A 349 -8.67 14.64 -17.36
CA SER A 349 -9.78 15.35 -17.99
C SER A 349 -10.09 14.73 -19.34
N GLN A 350 -11.25 14.05 -19.46
CA GLN A 350 -11.69 13.44 -20.71
C GLN A 350 -11.89 14.48 -21.82
N GLY A 351 -12.48 15.63 -21.49
CA GLY A 351 -12.79 16.67 -22.48
C GLY A 351 -11.54 17.25 -23.16
N ALA A 352 -10.41 17.27 -22.45
CA ALA A 352 -9.12 17.72 -22.98
C ALA A 352 -8.21 16.59 -23.43
N LYS A 353 -8.56 15.32 -23.11
CA LYS A 353 -7.69 14.15 -23.29
C LYS A 353 -6.34 14.39 -22.65
N GLN A 354 -6.36 14.86 -21.41
CA GLN A 354 -5.17 15.21 -20.64
C GLN A 354 -5.15 14.42 -19.35
N SER A 355 -3.96 14.08 -18.87
CA SER A 355 -3.77 13.49 -17.53
C SER A 355 -2.53 14.03 -16.85
N ALA A 356 -2.54 14.00 -15.52
CA ALA A 356 -1.40 14.22 -14.66
C ALA A 356 -1.14 13.00 -13.79
N LEU A 357 0.13 12.68 -13.57
CA LEU A 357 0.60 11.63 -12.70
C LEU A 357 1.69 12.22 -11.80
N LEU A 358 1.44 12.24 -10.49
CA LEU A 358 2.42 12.60 -9.48
C LEU A 358 2.88 11.31 -8.79
N GLU A 359 4.16 10.99 -8.97
CA GLU A 359 4.80 9.82 -8.39
C GLU A 359 5.78 10.27 -7.31
N GLY A 360 5.59 9.77 -6.09
CA GLY A 360 6.44 10.07 -4.96
C GLY A 360 7.84 9.46 -5.12
N GLU A 361 8.88 10.18 -4.72
CA GLU A 361 10.25 9.67 -4.73
C GLU A 361 10.79 9.46 -3.32
N GLY A 362 11.66 8.46 -3.15
CA GLY A 362 12.28 8.14 -1.88
C GLY A 362 11.26 7.72 -0.82
N THR A 363 11.20 8.48 0.29
CA THR A 363 10.33 8.19 1.44
C THR A 363 9.06 9.05 1.44
N ALA A 364 8.63 9.55 0.28
CA ALA A 364 7.44 10.38 0.17
C ALA A 364 6.19 9.54 0.48
N THR A 365 5.46 9.92 1.53
CA THR A 365 4.18 9.29 1.91
C THR A 365 3.07 9.75 0.97
N ILE A 366 1.96 8.98 0.93
CA ILE A 366 0.79 9.37 0.15
C ILE A 366 0.25 10.74 0.58
N ASP A 367 0.25 11.08 1.87
CA ASP A 367 -0.23 12.38 2.35
C ASP A 367 0.61 13.54 1.80
N ALA A 368 1.93 13.35 1.65
CA ALA A 368 2.80 14.35 1.04
C ALA A 368 2.52 14.51 -0.47
N VAL A 369 2.31 13.40 -1.17
CA VAL A 369 1.95 13.36 -2.60
C VAL A 369 0.57 14.02 -2.82
N VAL A 370 -0.43 13.73 -1.99
CA VAL A 370 -1.76 14.35 -2.00
C VAL A 370 -1.66 15.85 -1.71
N ALA A 371 -0.89 16.27 -0.70
CA ALA A 371 -0.68 17.69 -0.43
C ALA A 371 -0.10 18.45 -1.65
N SER A 372 0.79 17.79 -2.40
CA SER A 372 1.34 18.34 -3.65
C SER A 372 0.28 18.44 -4.74
N PHE A 373 -0.55 17.41 -4.91
CA PHE A 373 -1.71 17.42 -5.79
C PHE A 373 -2.70 18.55 -5.43
N THR A 374 -3.11 18.67 -4.16
CA THR A 374 -4.03 19.73 -3.69
C THR A 374 -3.46 21.13 -3.95
N SER A 375 -2.15 21.32 -3.83
CA SER A 375 -1.49 22.61 -4.07
C SER A 375 -1.67 23.12 -5.51
N THR A 376 -1.90 22.23 -6.47
CA THR A 376 -2.18 22.60 -7.87
C THR A 376 -3.58 23.18 -8.07
N SER A 377 -4.46 23.08 -7.05
CA SER A 377 -5.88 23.42 -7.14
C SER A 377 -6.57 22.63 -8.26
N PRO A 378 -6.66 21.29 -8.11
CA PRO A 378 -7.14 20.36 -9.13
C PRO A 378 -8.61 20.61 -9.49
N ARG A 379 -8.98 20.26 -10.73
CA ARG A 379 -10.37 20.34 -11.22
C ARG A 379 -11.19 19.11 -10.89
N VAL A 380 -10.52 17.98 -10.63
CA VAL A 380 -11.16 16.79 -10.06
C VAL A 380 -11.29 16.96 -8.55
N THR A 381 -12.42 16.56 -8.00
CA THR A 381 -12.66 16.57 -6.56
C THR A 381 -12.30 15.21 -5.99
N GLU A 382 -11.57 15.19 -4.87
CA GLU A 382 -11.34 13.98 -4.08
C GLU A 382 -12.68 13.42 -3.57
N PRO A 383 -12.95 12.11 -3.73
CA PRO A 383 -14.19 11.54 -3.25
C PRO A 383 -14.19 11.53 -1.72
N THR A 384 -15.15 12.22 -1.11
CA THR A 384 -15.28 12.27 0.36
C THR A 384 -16.40 11.39 0.91
N ALA A 385 -17.28 10.89 0.04
CA ALA A 385 -18.44 10.08 0.40
C ALA A 385 -18.60 8.92 -0.60
N PRO A 386 -19.40 7.89 -0.25
CA PRO A 386 -19.78 6.84 -1.19
C PRO A 386 -20.35 7.43 -2.49
N ALA A 387 -19.78 7.03 -3.63
CA ALA A 387 -20.16 7.53 -4.94
C ALA A 387 -20.99 6.52 -5.75
N HIS A 388 -20.76 5.21 -5.57
CA HIS A 388 -21.45 4.21 -6.37
C HIS A 388 -22.95 4.12 -6.01
N PRO A 389 -23.90 4.27 -6.96
CA PRO A 389 -25.33 4.29 -6.66
C PRO A 389 -25.83 3.06 -5.89
N LYS A 390 -25.34 1.87 -6.26
CA LYS A 390 -25.70 0.62 -5.56
C LYS A 390 -25.08 0.50 -4.16
N LEU A 391 -23.91 1.08 -3.93
CA LEU A 391 -23.34 1.13 -2.59
C LEU A 391 -24.13 2.11 -1.71
N ILE A 392 -24.51 3.27 -2.25
CA ILE A 392 -25.40 4.22 -1.56
C ILE A 392 -26.73 3.55 -1.19
N GLU A 393 -27.33 2.78 -2.10
CA GLU A 393 -28.55 2.00 -1.83
C GLU A 393 -28.32 0.98 -0.71
N PHE A 394 -27.20 0.27 -0.75
CA PHE A 394 -26.81 -0.71 0.29
C PHE A 394 -26.62 -0.08 1.67
N ILE A 395 -25.98 1.08 1.74
CA ILE A 395 -25.75 1.79 3.01
C ILE A 395 -27.07 2.25 3.63
N LYS A 396 -28.00 2.77 2.80
CA LYS A 396 -29.31 3.27 3.24
C LYS A 396 -30.21 2.22 3.89
N ILE A 397 -29.87 0.93 3.77
CA ILE A 397 -30.60 -0.14 4.44
C ILE A 397 -30.47 0.01 5.97
N ASN A 398 -29.28 0.39 6.46
CA ASN A 398 -28.96 0.35 7.90
C ASN A 398 -28.37 1.66 8.44
N MET A 399 -27.94 2.57 7.58
CA MET A 399 -27.14 3.74 7.96
C MET A 399 -27.49 4.99 7.15
N ASP A 400 -27.09 6.16 7.68
CA ASP A 400 -27.12 7.42 6.94
C ASP A 400 -25.84 7.59 6.12
N VAL A 401 -25.98 7.69 4.80
CA VAL A 401 -24.86 7.92 3.87
C VAL A 401 -24.11 9.22 4.19
N ALA A 402 -24.79 10.22 4.77
CA ALA A 402 -24.15 11.48 5.18
C ALA A 402 -23.15 11.30 6.33
N LYS A 403 -23.21 10.17 7.05
CA LYS A 403 -22.26 9.80 8.11
C LYS A 403 -21.13 8.90 7.62
N CYS A 404 -21.05 8.66 6.31
CA CYS A 404 -20.00 7.85 5.71
C CYS A 404 -18.91 8.72 5.08
N THR A 405 -17.66 8.41 5.42
CA THR A 405 -16.48 9.03 4.84
C THR A 405 -15.77 8.03 3.94
N ARG A 406 -15.40 8.44 2.73
CA ARG A 406 -14.64 7.62 1.79
C ARG A 406 -13.25 7.30 2.35
N GLU A 407 -12.80 6.07 2.19
CA GLU A 407 -11.44 5.66 2.57
C GLU A 407 -10.72 4.93 1.44
N ARG A 408 -9.39 4.81 1.56
CA ARG A 408 -8.59 3.92 0.73
C ARG A 408 -8.96 2.46 1.03
N THR A 409 -8.95 1.62 0.02
CA THR A 409 -9.33 0.21 0.14
C THR A 409 -8.34 -0.59 0.98
N PHE A 410 -8.79 -1.69 1.58
CA PHE A 410 -7.94 -2.62 2.33
C PHE A 410 -7.71 -3.94 1.62
N PHE A 411 -8.62 -4.34 0.73
CA PHE A 411 -8.55 -5.63 0.06
C PHE A 411 -8.33 -5.48 -1.46
N THR A 412 -7.58 -6.43 -2.02
CA THR A 412 -7.37 -6.48 -3.46
C THR A 412 -8.69 -6.74 -4.19
N GLY A 413 -8.98 -5.91 -5.18
CA GLY A 413 -10.16 -5.97 -6.01
C GLY A 413 -11.30 -5.08 -5.52
N GLU A 414 -11.14 -4.40 -4.39
CA GLU A 414 -12.07 -3.37 -3.94
C GLU A 414 -11.97 -2.15 -4.83
N THR A 415 -13.12 -1.64 -5.22
CA THR A 415 -13.20 -0.39 -6.01
C THR A 415 -13.57 0.79 -5.13
N GLU A 416 -14.24 0.52 -4.01
CA GLU A 416 -14.69 1.54 -3.07
C GLU A 416 -14.91 0.98 -1.68
N GLU A 417 -14.54 1.77 -0.68
CA GLU A 417 -14.72 1.55 0.75
C GLU A 417 -15.01 2.90 1.46
N SER A 418 -15.82 2.85 2.50
CA SER A 418 -16.15 3.98 3.36
C SER A 418 -16.29 3.51 4.80
N SER A 419 -15.89 4.36 5.74
CA SER A 419 -16.18 4.20 7.16
C SER A 419 -17.41 5.04 7.50
N CYS A 420 -18.37 4.44 8.18
CA CYS A 420 -19.65 5.06 8.53
C CYS A 420 -19.83 5.09 10.05
N GLU A 421 -20.25 6.25 10.55
CA GLU A 421 -20.61 6.43 11.95
C GLU A 421 -22.07 6.00 12.21
N THR A 422 -22.31 5.40 13.37
CA THR A 422 -23.64 5.01 13.86
C THR A 422 -24.08 5.89 15.02
N ASP A 423 -25.39 5.94 15.29
CA ASP A 423 -25.91 6.64 16.49
C ASP A 423 -25.62 5.86 17.79
N ASP A 424 -25.40 4.56 17.69
CA ASP A 424 -24.98 3.71 18.79
C ASP A 424 -23.47 3.84 18.99
N SER A 425 -23.07 4.36 20.16
CA SER A 425 -21.67 4.52 20.53
C SER A 425 -20.97 3.18 20.58
N GLY A 426 -19.74 3.12 20.04
CA GLY A 426 -18.90 1.92 20.08
C GLY A 426 -19.06 1.00 18.88
N ILE A 427 -20.02 1.27 17.98
CA ILE A 427 -20.12 0.57 16.70
C ILE A 427 -19.38 1.35 15.61
N ILE A 428 -18.45 0.68 14.93
CA ILE A 428 -17.77 1.21 13.75
C ILE A 428 -18.13 0.34 12.56
N VAL A 429 -18.53 0.97 11.45
CA VAL A 429 -18.95 0.25 10.26
C VAL A 429 -18.07 0.60 9.08
N SER A 430 -17.50 -0.41 8.44
CA SER A 430 -16.87 -0.30 7.12
C SER A 430 -17.81 -0.86 6.08
N VAL A 431 -18.04 -0.16 4.98
CA VAL A 431 -18.83 -0.60 3.84
C VAL A 431 -18.06 -0.42 2.55
N GLY A 432 -18.17 -1.36 1.63
CA GLY A 432 -17.44 -1.28 0.39
C GLY A 432 -18.04 -2.12 -0.72
N ARG A 433 -17.33 -2.15 -1.85
CA ARG A 433 -17.67 -2.95 -3.02
C ARG A 433 -16.43 -3.49 -3.70
N TYR A 434 -16.60 -4.67 -4.28
CA TYR A 434 -15.61 -5.31 -5.12
C TYR A 434 -15.91 -5.11 -6.61
N SER A 435 -14.87 -5.15 -7.43
CA SER A 435 -15.00 -5.16 -8.90
C SER A 435 -15.68 -6.44 -9.42
N THR A 436 -15.57 -7.55 -8.68
CA THR A 436 -16.16 -8.82 -9.09
C THR A 436 -16.85 -9.56 -7.94
N ARG A 437 -17.91 -10.31 -8.29
CA ARG A 437 -18.57 -11.25 -7.38
C ARG A 437 -17.63 -12.28 -6.77
N LYS A 438 -16.60 -12.69 -7.52
CA LYS A 438 -15.63 -13.70 -7.06
C LYS A 438 -14.85 -13.20 -5.85
N GLN A 439 -14.44 -11.93 -5.85
CA GLN A 439 -13.68 -11.30 -4.76
C GLN A 439 -14.56 -11.10 -3.53
N MET A 440 -15.77 -10.53 -3.67
CA MET A 440 -16.70 -10.42 -2.55
C MET A 440 -17.01 -11.80 -1.92
N LYS A 441 -17.20 -12.85 -2.73
CA LYS A 441 -17.38 -14.21 -2.20
C LYS A 441 -16.14 -14.75 -1.49
N ALA A 442 -14.93 -14.30 -1.82
CA ALA A 442 -13.72 -14.68 -1.09
C ALA A 442 -13.73 -14.06 0.30
N ASP A 443 -14.10 -12.79 0.40
CA ASP A 443 -14.26 -12.09 1.66
C ASP A 443 -15.36 -12.72 2.54
N ARG A 444 -16.52 -13.04 1.96
CA ARG A 444 -17.57 -13.83 2.63
C ARG A 444 -17.02 -15.13 3.24
N ARG A 445 -16.21 -15.88 2.49
CA ARG A 445 -15.64 -17.14 2.97
C ARG A 445 -14.69 -16.92 4.14
N TYR A 446 -13.96 -15.80 4.14
CA TYR A 446 -13.13 -15.40 5.27
C TYR A 446 -13.98 -15.16 6.52
N TYR A 447 -14.98 -14.28 6.46
CA TYR A 447 -15.85 -14.02 7.62
C TYR A 447 -16.66 -15.22 8.07
N LYS A 448 -17.12 -16.06 7.13
CA LYS A 448 -17.76 -17.34 7.48
C LYS A 448 -16.81 -18.25 8.28
N LYS A 449 -15.54 -18.33 7.89
CA LYS A 449 -14.55 -19.14 8.62
C LYS A 449 -14.35 -18.59 10.04
N GLN A 450 -14.27 -17.27 10.21
CA GLN A 450 -14.18 -16.65 11.53
C GLN A 450 -15.40 -16.97 12.39
N TYR A 451 -16.60 -16.83 11.82
CA TYR A 451 -17.85 -17.23 12.46
C TYR A 451 -17.84 -18.71 12.88
N ASP A 452 -17.49 -19.63 11.98
CA ASP A 452 -17.46 -21.07 12.25
C ASP A 452 -16.46 -21.44 13.36
N GLN A 453 -15.44 -20.61 13.60
CA GLN A 453 -14.38 -20.80 14.60
C GLN A 453 -14.66 -20.07 15.93
N ALA A 454 -15.62 -19.16 15.96
CA ALA A 454 -15.94 -18.35 17.12
C ALA A 454 -16.52 -19.18 18.27
N GLY A 455 -16.08 -18.89 19.49
CA GLY A 455 -16.63 -19.52 20.70
C GLY A 455 -18.05 -19.06 21.01
N THR A 456 -18.38 -17.83 20.63
CA THR A 456 -19.72 -17.24 20.75
C THR A 456 -20.19 -16.77 19.37
N GLN A 457 -21.27 -17.37 18.89
CA GLN A 457 -21.91 -17.04 17.62
C GLN A 457 -23.24 -16.34 17.87
N GLY A 458 -23.51 -15.30 17.08
CA GLY A 458 -24.84 -14.74 16.92
C GLY A 458 -25.55 -15.38 15.72
N GLY A 459 -26.44 -14.62 15.10
CA GLY A 459 -27.10 -15.00 13.85
C GLY A 459 -26.11 -15.27 12.71
N GLY A 460 -26.50 -16.17 11.81
CA GLY A 460 -25.64 -16.57 10.70
C GLY A 460 -26.41 -17.22 9.56
N GLY A 461 -25.89 -17.11 8.34
CA GLY A 461 -26.43 -17.76 7.16
C GLY A 461 -26.61 -16.79 5.99
N THR A 462 -27.81 -16.75 5.46
CA THR A 462 -28.18 -15.90 4.33
C THR A 462 -29.24 -14.89 4.73
N TRP A 463 -29.15 -13.66 4.23
CA TRP A 463 -30.18 -12.64 4.45
C TRP A 463 -30.91 -12.28 3.15
N ARG A 464 -32.08 -11.65 3.29
CA ARG A 464 -33.00 -11.24 2.22
C ARG A 464 -33.75 -9.96 2.59
N PHE A 465 -34.23 -9.21 1.60
CA PHE A 465 -35.19 -8.12 1.82
C PHE A 465 -36.62 -8.68 1.92
N GLY A 466 -37.28 -8.53 3.08
CA GLY A 466 -38.63 -9.05 3.30
C GLY A 466 -38.79 -10.53 2.91
N ASP A 467 -39.83 -10.83 2.13
CA ASP A 467 -40.10 -12.19 1.60
C ASP A 467 -39.31 -12.54 0.31
N GLY A 468 -38.31 -11.73 -0.06
CA GLY A 468 -37.53 -11.87 -1.29
C GLY A 468 -36.60 -13.08 -1.35
N PRO A 469 -35.90 -13.25 -2.49
CA PRO A 469 -34.85 -14.26 -2.63
C PRO A 469 -33.66 -13.95 -1.71
N THR A 470 -32.77 -14.93 -1.52
CA THR A 470 -31.50 -14.71 -0.82
C THR A 470 -30.65 -13.66 -1.53
N GLU A 471 -30.32 -12.60 -0.80
CA GLU A 471 -29.55 -11.45 -1.28
C GLU A 471 -28.06 -11.58 -0.94
N GLY A 472 -27.73 -12.20 0.19
CA GLY A 472 -26.36 -12.19 0.70
C GLY A 472 -26.04 -13.20 1.78
N GLY A 473 -24.81 -13.10 2.31
CA GLY A 473 -24.35 -13.76 3.52
C GLY A 473 -24.44 -12.81 4.71
N TYR A 474 -24.68 -13.37 5.89
CA TYR A 474 -24.71 -12.65 7.17
C TYR A 474 -24.03 -13.51 8.24
N TYR A 475 -23.10 -12.94 9.01
CA TYR A 475 -22.40 -13.65 10.08
C TYR A 475 -22.11 -12.72 11.26
N ALA A 476 -22.71 -13.00 12.41
CA ALA A 476 -22.47 -12.28 13.67
C ALA A 476 -21.70 -13.18 14.63
N TYR A 477 -20.57 -12.71 15.16
CA TYR A 477 -19.76 -13.50 16.09
C TYR A 477 -18.93 -12.62 17.01
N LEU A 478 -18.53 -13.20 18.13
CA LEU A 478 -17.49 -12.65 18.99
C LEU A 478 -16.15 -13.27 18.58
N ASP A 479 -15.10 -12.46 18.48
CA ASP A 479 -13.76 -12.97 18.20
C ASP A 479 -13.29 -13.98 19.27
N SER A 480 -12.16 -14.64 18.98
CA SER A 480 -11.60 -15.67 19.86
C SER A 480 -11.27 -15.17 21.27
N SER A 481 -11.04 -13.86 21.44
CA SER A 481 -10.73 -13.27 22.74
C SER A 481 -11.94 -12.83 23.53
N GLY A 482 -13.11 -12.70 22.89
CA GLY A 482 -14.29 -12.20 23.56
C GLY A 482 -14.41 -10.68 23.54
N ASP A 483 -13.47 -9.97 22.91
CA ASP A 483 -13.31 -8.52 23.06
C ASP A 483 -13.96 -7.76 21.90
N THR A 484 -14.07 -8.37 20.72
CA THR A 484 -14.63 -7.71 19.53
C THR A 484 -15.83 -8.49 19.01
N ALA A 485 -17.01 -7.91 19.12
CA ALA A 485 -18.17 -8.37 18.39
C ALA A 485 -18.08 -7.89 16.94
N THR A 486 -18.36 -8.77 15.99
CA THR A 486 -18.31 -8.48 14.55
C THR A 486 -19.58 -8.96 13.87
N ILE A 487 -20.14 -8.12 13.01
CA ILE A 487 -21.17 -8.51 12.04
C ILE A 487 -20.62 -8.27 10.64
N TYR A 488 -20.64 -9.32 9.82
CA TYR A 488 -20.42 -9.26 8.38
C TYR A 488 -21.75 -9.40 7.64
N TRP A 489 -21.93 -8.62 6.58
CA TRP A 489 -22.99 -8.83 5.60
C TRP A 489 -22.54 -8.45 4.20
N ASP A 490 -23.19 -8.99 3.18
CA ASP A 490 -22.92 -8.62 1.79
C ASP A 490 -24.16 -8.58 0.92
N TRP A 491 -24.07 -7.99 -0.26
CA TRP A 491 -25.17 -7.95 -1.23
C TRP A 491 -24.72 -8.42 -2.61
N ASN A 492 -25.36 -9.49 -3.09
CA ASN A 492 -25.12 -10.06 -4.43
C ASN A 492 -25.80 -9.30 -5.56
N ALA A 493 -26.36 -8.11 -5.34
CA ALA A 493 -26.90 -7.32 -6.43
C ALA A 493 -25.86 -7.19 -7.54
N ASP A 494 -26.35 -7.39 -8.78
CA ASP A 494 -25.56 -7.13 -9.97
C ASP A 494 -25.00 -5.72 -9.89
N ASP A 495 -23.73 -5.58 -10.24
CA ASP A 495 -23.01 -4.30 -10.21
C ASP A 495 -22.89 -3.66 -8.82
N CYS A 496 -23.17 -4.36 -7.71
CA CYS A 496 -22.81 -3.91 -6.35
C CYS A 496 -21.59 -4.70 -5.87
N TYR A 497 -21.76 -6.01 -5.72
CA TYR A 497 -20.83 -6.89 -4.99
C TYR A 497 -20.39 -6.25 -3.66
N CYS A 498 -21.36 -5.64 -2.98
CA CYS A 498 -21.14 -4.81 -1.81
C CYS A 498 -21.01 -5.66 -0.56
N TYR A 499 -20.33 -5.13 0.44
CA TYR A 499 -20.19 -5.74 1.74
C TYR A 499 -20.21 -4.67 2.82
N GLY A 500 -20.52 -5.08 4.04
CA GLY A 500 -20.31 -4.29 5.22
C GLY A 500 -19.82 -5.13 6.39
N VAL A 501 -19.08 -4.47 7.26
CA VAL A 501 -18.51 -5.04 8.47
C VAL A 501 -18.72 -4.05 9.59
N ALA A 502 -19.53 -4.42 10.57
CA ALA A 502 -19.72 -3.65 11.79
C ALA A 502 -18.96 -4.31 12.93
N ARG A 503 -18.32 -3.51 13.77
CA ARG A 503 -17.57 -3.98 14.93
C ARG A 503 -17.97 -3.22 16.17
N ASN A 504 -18.11 -3.92 17.29
CA ASN A 504 -18.20 -3.35 18.63
C ASN A 504 -17.03 -3.88 19.47
N PHE A 505 -16.20 -2.95 19.97
CA PHE A 505 -14.95 -3.26 20.68
C PHE A 505 -15.12 -3.50 22.19
N GLU A 506 -16.35 -3.47 22.68
CA GLU A 506 -16.70 -3.83 24.05
C GLU A 506 -17.22 -5.28 24.14
N GLY A 507 -17.13 -6.03 23.04
CA GLY A 507 -17.63 -7.40 22.94
C GLY A 507 -19.15 -7.52 22.98
N ASP A 508 -19.91 -6.42 22.83
CA ASP A 508 -21.37 -6.43 22.90
C ASP A 508 -21.99 -6.94 21.59
N LEU A 509 -21.98 -8.27 21.42
CA LEU A 509 -22.57 -8.94 20.27
C LEU A 509 -24.08 -8.74 20.20
N ASP A 510 -24.77 -8.82 21.34
CA ASP A 510 -26.22 -8.62 21.43
C ASP A 510 -26.61 -7.20 21.01
N GLY A 511 -25.84 -6.18 21.44
CA GLY A 511 -26.03 -4.79 21.03
C GLY A 511 -25.81 -4.61 19.54
N LEU A 512 -24.74 -5.21 19.00
CA LEU A 512 -24.41 -5.16 17.57
C LEU A 512 -25.51 -5.83 16.72
N GLU A 513 -26.05 -6.96 17.15
CA GLU A 513 -27.15 -7.65 16.46
C GLU A 513 -28.47 -6.87 16.53
N LYS A 514 -28.76 -6.21 17.65
CA LYS A 514 -29.94 -5.33 17.76
C LYS A 514 -29.84 -4.09 16.89
N TRP A 515 -28.62 -3.55 16.72
CA TRP A 515 -28.37 -2.43 15.82
C TRP A 515 -28.58 -2.82 14.36
N TRP A 516 -28.25 -4.06 13.98
CA TRP A 516 -28.43 -4.55 12.61
C TRP A 516 -29.89 -4.96 12.34
N PRO A 517 -30.72 -4.17 11.62
CA PRO A 517 -32.09 -4.56 11.32
C PRO A 517 -32.13 -5.82 10.44
N SER A 518 -32.50 -6.97 11.02
CA SER A 518 -32.76 -8.21 10.28
C SER A 518 -34.25 -8.42 9.93
N ASP A 519 -35.16 -7.67 10.55
CA ASP A 519 -36.56 -8.10 10.69
C ASP A 519 -37.64 -7.09 10.19
N ASN A 520 -37.29 -6.00 9.50
CA ASN A 520 -38.28 -5.08 8.91
C ASN A 520 -38.26 -5.03 7.39
#